data_AF-A0A3C0GI48-F1
#
_entry.id   AF-A0A3C0GI48-F1
#
_cell.length_a   1.000
_cell.length_b   1.000
_cell.length_c   1.000
_cell.angle_alpha   90.00
_cell.angle_beta   90.00
_cell.angle_gamma   90.00
#
_symmetry.space_group_name_H-M   'P 1'
#
loop_
_entity.id
_entity.type
_entity.pdbx_description
1 polymer ?
#
loop_
_entity_poly.entity_id
_entity_poly.type
_entity_poly.pdbx_seq_one_letter_code
_entity_poly.pdbx_strand_id
1 'polypeptide(L)'
;MNLLTNKQFIKLTFNTFCLLMIMAMLNPILAADLRGQKLENYKVDIAVEGATVLDILTNIEDQTNFNFVYDRKVGKLKNTYSVAYESVSLRSVLELMAKDANLTFRRINNTISITVKPKVFKRVVEVEFLTVNGTVTDQGGVPLVGATVLEKGTLNGVTTDFDGNFTIDVKSDAVLEVSYLGFTTQEVALQGQTTIAVQLVEDATQLDDVVVVGYGTQKRSDVTGSIASVKSENFNKGVVANPGQLLQGKVAGVNITSVSGEPGASQNIVIRGIGSFRSGTSPLFVIDGFVIDNTSTGVASNPLNFINPQDIESMDVLKDASAAAIYGALAANGVIVITTKKGKTGKTEMNVSVSTAFATLANKIDVFSADEFRRQVPAVGGTLVDGGANTNWQDELTQTGIS
;
A
#
# COMPACT_ATOMS: atom_id res chain seq x y z
N MET A 1 -52.34 14.76 -10.75
CA MET A 1 -51.07 14.60 -10.01
C MET A 1 -50.67 13.14 -10.13
N ASN A 2 -49.87 12.78 -11.14
CA ASN A 2 -49.52 11.38 -11.39
C ASN A 2 -48.50 10.94 -10.34
N LEU A 3 -48.93 10.05 -9.45
CA LEU A 3 -48.05 9.38 -8.49
C LEU A 3 -47.02 8.57 -9.28
N LEU A 4 -45.75 8.95 -9.13
CA LEU A 4 -44.63 8.20 -9.70
C LEU A 4 -44.68 6.77 -9.17
N THR A 5 -44.53 5.79 -10.06
CA THR A 5 -44.44 4.39 -9.67
C THR A 5 -43.18 4.17 -8.81
N ASN A 6 -43.21 3.21 -7.88
CA ASN A 6 -42.06 2.90 -7.00
C ASN A 6 -40.74 2.69 -7.76
N LYS A 7 -40.79 2.14 -8.98
CA LYS A 7 -39.62 2.00 -9.87
C LYS A 7 -39.05 3.34 -10.35
N GLN A 8 -39.91 4.32 -10.64
CA GLN A 8 -39.49 5.67 -11.02
C GLN A 8 -38.94 6.43 -9.82
N PHE A 9 -39.49 6.21 -8.63
CA PHE A 9 -38.98 6.81 -7.40
C PHE A 9 -37.58 6.30 -7.06
N ILE A 10 -37.34 4.98 -7.14
CA ILE A 10 -36.02 4.37 -6.90
C ILE A 10 -34.97 4.83 -7.93
N LYS A 11 -35.33 4.93 -9.22
CA LYS A 11 -34.42 5.48 -10.23
C LYS A 11 -34.08 6.94 -9.96
N LEU A 12 -35.05 7.73 -9.50
CA LEU A 12 -34.85 9.14 -9.21
C LEU A 12 -33.94 9.34 -7.98
N THR A 13 -34.14 8.57 -6.91
CA THR A 13 -33.31 8.63 -5.70
C THR A 13 -31.88 8.15 -5.95
N PHE A 14 -31.70 7.11 -6.78
CA PHE A 14 -30.38 6.62 -7.16
C PHE A 14 -29.60 7.66 -8.00
N ASN A 15 -30.24 8.26 -8.99
CA ASN A 15 -29.59 9.30 -9.81
C ASN A 15 -29.27 10.57 -9.00
N THR A 16 -30.12 10.97 -8.05
CA THR A 16 -29.82 12.12 -7.18
C THR A 16 -28.68 11.82 -6.22
N PHE A 17 -28.56 10.60 -5.71
CA PHE A 17 -27.43 10.16 -4.88
C PHE A 17 -26.10 10.17 -5.66
N CYS A 18 -26.08 9.63 -6.89
CA CYS A 18 -24.89 9.67 -7.76
C CYS A 18 -24.47 11.11 -8.07
N LEU A 19 -25.43 12.02 -8.30
CA LEU A 19 -25.14 13.43 -8.59
C LEU A 19 -24.57 14.17 -7.37
N LEU A 20 -25.07 13.87 -6.17
CA LEU A 20 -24.53 14.38 -4.90
C LEU A 20 -23.11 13.89 -4.64
N MET A 21 -22.82 12.62 -4.94
CA MET A 21 -21.49 12.04 -4.77
C MET A 21 -20.46 12.65 -5.74
N ILE A 22 -20.85 12.89 -7.00
CA ILE A 22 -20.00 13.60 -7.98
C ILE A 22 -19.73 15.04 -7.53
N MET A 23 -20.74 15.76 -7.02
CA MET A 23 -20.56 17.12 -6.49
C MET A 23 -19.66 17.17 -5.26
N ALA A 24 -19.73 16.17 -4.37
CA ALA A 24 -18.84 16.08 -3.21
C ALA A 24 -17.38 15.81 -3.60
N MET A 25 -17.17 15.05 -4.68
CA MET A 25 -15.82 14.75 -5.21
C MET A 25 -15.20 15.89 -6.02
N LEU A 26 -15.98 16.88 -6.50
CA LEU A 26 -15.44 18.06 -7.18
C LEU A 26 -14.94 19.16 -6.21
N ASN A 27 -15.31 19.11 -4.92
CA ASN A 27 -14.96 20.15 -3.95
C ASN A 27 -13.47 20.26 -3.53
N PRO A 28 -12.54 19.33 -3.80
CA PRO A 28 -11.12 19.59 -3.55
C PRO A 28 -10.45 20.52 -4.57
N ILE A 29 -11.11 20.90 -5.68
CA ILE A 29 -10.49 21.65 -6.78
C ILE A 29 -10.63 23.18 -6.60
N LEU A 30 -11.36 23.65 -5.57
CA LEU A 30 -11.52 25.07 -5.24
C LEU A 30 -11.02 25.40 -3.83
N ALA A 31 -9.94 24.76 -3.38
CA ALA A 31 -9.08 25.35 -2.37
C ALA A 31 -8.34 26.54 -3.00
N ALA A 32 -9.03 27.68 -3.09
CA ALA A 32 -8.43 28.94 -3.49
C ALA A 32 -7.25 29.25 -2.54
N ASP A 33 -6.06 29.35 -3.13
CA ASP A 33 -4.81 29.78 -2.49
C ASP A 33 -5.09 30.86 -1.44
N LEU A 34 -4.83 30.52 -0.17
CA LEU A 34 -4.83 31.46 0.94
C LEU A 34 -3.93 32.66 0.59
N ARG A 35 -4.49 33.86 0.76
CA ARG A 35 -3.88 35.17 0.47
C ARG A 35 -2.49 35.32 1.11
N GLY A 36 -1.45 34.94 0.38
CA GLY A 36 -0.12 35.53 0.47
C GLY A 36 0.10 36.36 -0.80
N GLN A 37 0.23 37.69 -0.69
CA GLN A 37 0.54 38.54 -1.84
C GLN A 37 1.81 38.00 -2.53
N LYS A 38 1.66 37.42 -3.73
CA LYS A 38 2.76 36.82 -4.50
C LYS A 38 3.76 37.93 -4.87
N LEU A 39 5.07 37.63 -4.82
CA LEU A 39 6.14 38.58 -5.16
C LEU A 39 6.01 39.15 -6.59
N GLU A 40 5.24 38.47 -7.44
CA GLU A 40 4.89 38.87 -8.81
C GLU A 40 4.06 40.16 -8.88
N ASN A 41 3.32 40.48 -7.81
CA ASN A 41 2.43 41.65 -7.77
C ASN A 41 3.15 42.94 -7.38
N TYR A 42 4.39 42.87 -6.92
CA TYR A 42 5.19 44.06 -6.60
C TYR A 42 6.04 44.42 -7.80
N LYS A 43 5.82 45.63 -8.31
CA LYS A 43 6.61 46.22 -9.39
C LYS A 43 7.68 47.11 -8.79
N VAL A 44 8.89 47.01 -9.33
CA VAL A 44 10.04 47.82 -8.90
C VAL A 44 10.69 48.47 -10.12
N ASP A 45 11.11 49.71 -9.92
CA ASP A 45 11.81 50.51 -10.92
C ASP A 45 13.24 50.73 -10.42
N ILE A 46 14.23 50.21 -11.15
CA ILE A 46 15.64 50.27 -10.72
C ILE A 46 16.45 50.81 -11.88
N ALA A 47 17.09 51.96 -11.71
CA ALA A 47 18.00 52.53 -12.69
C ALA A 47 19.30 52.91 -11.97
N VAL A 48 20.28 52.01 -11.99
CA VAL A 48 21.56 52.22 -11.32
C VAL A 48 22.73 51.76 -12.18
N GLU A 49 23.81 52.53 -12.16
CA GLU A 49 25.08 52.21 -12.83
C GLU A 49 26.18 52.01 -11.78
N GLY A 50 26.87 50.87 -11.85
CA GLY A 50 28.00 50.59 -10.95
C GLY A 50 27.61 50.38 -9.47
N ALA A 51 26.39 49.98 -9.18
CA ALA A 51 25.89 49.79 -7.82
C ALA A 51 26.27 48.40 -7.25
N THR A 52 26.50 48.32 -5.93
CA THR A 52 26.70 47.02 -5.27
C THR A 52 25.37 46.30 -5.08
N VAL A 53 25.44 44.99 -4.75
CA VAL A 53 24.24 44.22 -4.38
C VAL A 53 23.48 44.89 -3.24
N LEU A 54 24.18 45.47 -2.26
CA LEU A 54 23.54 46.12 -1.13
C LEU A 54 22.78 47.37 -1.57
N ASP A 55 23.38 48.18 -2.44
CA ASP A 55 22.75 49.41 -2.94
C ASP A 55 21.46 49.10 -3.72
N ILE A 56 21.48 48.04 -4.53
CA ILE A 56 20.30 47.57 -5.28
C ILE A 56 19.21 47.07 -4.31
N LEU A 57 19.58 46.32 -3.26
CA LEU A 57 18.64 45.85 -2.27
C LEU A 57 18.00 47.00 -1.49
N THR A 58 18.78 47.99 -1.06
CA THR A 58 18.26 49.18 -0.38
C THR A 58 17.29 49.96 -1.28
N ASN A 59 17.61 50.11 -2.58
CA ASN A 59 16.69 50.75 -3.52
C ASN A 59 15.35 49.99 -3.66
N ILE A 60 15.36 48.66 -3.51
CA ILE A 60 14.16 47.84 -3.47
C ILE A 60 13.42 47.97 -2.14
N GLU A 61 14.13 48.08 -1.00
CA GLU A 61 13.51 48.36 0.32
C GLU A 61 12.79 49.69 0.33
N ASP A 62 13.35 50.73 -0.31
CA ASP A 62 12.74 52.06 -0.37
C ASP A 62 11.40 52.07 -1.15
N GLN A 63 11.24 51.15 -2.09
CA GLN A 63 10.04 51.03 -2.94
C GLN A 63 9.04 49.98 -2.45
N THR A 64 9.41 49.12 -1.50
CA THR A 64 8.61 47.96 -1.11
C THR A 64 8.56 47.77 0.39
N ASN A 65 7.50 47.11 0.90
CA ASN A 65 7.40 46.80 2.33
C ASN A 65 8.23 45.57 2.75
N PHE A 66 9.29 45.24 2.01
CA PHE A 66 10.15 44.09 2.28
C PHE A 66 11.44 44.54 2.96
N ASN A 67 11.88 43.74 3.94
CA ASN A 67 13.17 43.91 4.61
C ASN A 67 14.10 42.78 4.17
N PHE A 68 15.32 43.10 3.78
CA PHE A 68 16.34 42.11 3.43
C PHE A 68 17.27 41.83 4.60
N VAL A 69 17.53 40.54 4.84
CA VAL A 69 18.49 40.09 5.85
C VAL A 69 19.52 39.23 5.15
N TYR A 70 20.79 39.46 5.40
CA TYR A 70 21.87 38.77 4.71
C TYR A 70 23.01 38.40 5.65
N ASP A 71 23.76 37.37 5.28
CA ASP A 71 24.94 36.95 6.03
C ASP A 71 26.16 37.86 5.74
N ARG A 72 27.20 37.75 6.58
CA ARG A 72 28.44 38.52 6.40
C ARG A 72 29.16 38.24 5.06
N LYS A 73 28.84 37.13 4.38
CA LYS A 73 29.48 36.77 3.10
C LYS A 73 28.87 37.58 1.96
N VAL A 74 27.55 37.75 1.95
CA VAL A 74 26.85 38.65 1.02
C VAL A 74 27.34 40.10 1.21
N GLY A 75 27.49 40.54 2.47
CA GLY A 75 28.00 41.88 2.80
C GLY A 75 29.44 42.17 2.35
N LYS A 76 30.20 41.16 1.93
CA LYS A 76 31.58 41.29 1.43
C LYS A 76 31.68 41.29 -0.10
N LEU A 77 30.56 41.15 -0.80
CA LEU A 77 30.54 41.19 -2.27
C LEU A 77 30.85 42.62 -2.73
N LYS A 78 31.96 42.80 -3.45
CA LYS A 78 32.40 44.09 -4.01
C LYS A 78 32.05 44.26 -5.48
N ASN A 79 31.43 43.26 -6.08
CA ASN A 79 31.04 43.32 -7.49
C ASN A 79 29.99 44.41 -7.67
N THR A 80 30.19 45.23 -8.69
CA THR A 80 29.26 46.27 -9.10
C THR A 80 28.44 45.77 -10.29
N TYR A 81 27.18 46.20 -10.34
CA TYR A 81 26.22 45.82 -11.37
C TYR A 81 25.56 47.09 -11.89
N SER A 82 25.34 47.15 -13.21
CA SER A 82 24.54 48.18 -13.84
C SER A 82 23.24 47.55 -14.31
N VAL A 83 22.11 48.01 -13.77
CA VAL A 83 20.79 47.46 -14.07
C VAL A 83 19.79 48.59 -14.31
N ALA A 84 18.99 48.41 -15.35
CA ALA A 84 17.90 49.30 -15.72
C ALA A 84 16.64 48.44 -15.91
N TYR A 85 15.72 48.52 -14.96
CA TYR A 85 14.45 47.79 -14.93
C TYR A 85 13.31 48.79 -14.73
N GLU A 86 12.30 48.70 -15.59
CA GLU A 86 11.10 49.52 -15.53
C GLU A 86 9.87 48.61 -15.38
N SER A 87 9.10 48.82 -14.31
CA SER A 87 7.89 48.08 -13.95
C SER A 87 8.05 46.55 -13.96
N VAL A 88 9.22 46.06 -13.54
CA VAL A 88 9.53 44.63 -13.51
C VAL A 88 9.05 44.02 -12.20
N SER A 89 8.60 42.77 -12.22
CA SER A 89 8.19 42.08 -11.00
C SER A 89 9.38 41.87 -10.06
N LEU A 90 9.19 42.07 -8.77
CA LEU A 90 10.24 41.87 -7.76
C LEU A 90 10.79 40.44 -7.81
N ARG A 91 9.94 39.44 -8.09
CA ARG A 91 10.38 38.05 -8.29
C ARG A 91 11.43 37.94 -9.41
N SER A 92 11.14 38.52 -10.57
CA SER A 92 12.03 38.46 -11.74
C SER A 92 13.36 39.14 -11.47
N VAL A 93 13.33 40.30 -10.79
CA VAL A 93 14.57 41.02 -10.40
C VAL A 93 15.41 40.17 -9.46
N LEU A 94 14.81 39.56 -8.44
CA LEU A 94 15.52 38.68 -7.50
C LEU A 94 16.06 37.41 -8.19
N GLU A 95 15.33 36.83 -9.14
CA GLU A 95 15.80 35.67 -9.93
C GLU A 95 17.00 36.01 -10.82
N LEU A 96 17.01 37.20 -11.43
CA LEU A 96 18.15 37.70 -12.21
C LEU A 96 19.37 37.94 -11.30
N MET A 97 19.18 38.64 -10.17
CA MET A 97 20.24 38.83 -9.19
C MET A 97 20.77 37.50 -8.60
N ALA A 98 19.89 36.50 -8.42
CA ALA A 98 20.27 35.17 -7.95
C ALA A 98 21.19 34.43 -8.93
N LYS A 99 21.05 34.73 -10.22
CA LYS A 99 21.88 34.15 -11.29
C LYS A 99 23.21 34.89 -11.39
N ASP A 100 23.18 36.21 -11.43
CA ASP A 100 24.37 37.03 -11.71
C ASP A 100 25.32 37.13 -10.51
N ALA A 101 24.76 37.29 -9.31
CA ALA A 101 25.54 37.40 -8.07
C ALA A 101 25.70 36.05 -7.32
N ASN A 102 25.20 34.94 -7.92
CA ASN A 102 25.21 33.60 -7.34
C ASN A 102 24.61 33.55 -5.92
N LEU A 103 23.41 34.14 -5.77
CA LEU A 103 22.69 34.27 -4.50
C LEU A 103 21.47 33.33 -4.44
N THR A 104 21.02 33.04 -3.23
CA THR A 104 19.77 32.36 -2.92
C THR A 104 18.91 33.30 -2.09
N PHE A 105 17.66 33.47 -2.49
CA PHE A 105 16.67 34.26 -1.77
C PHE A 105 15.63 33.33 -1.14
N ARG A 106 15.30 33.56 0.13
CA ARG A 106 14.22 32.86 0.82
C ARG A 106 13.35 33.88 1.54
N ARG A 107 12.08 33.93 1.18
CA ARG A 107 11.08 34.80 1.79
C ARG A 107 10.44 34.11 2.99
N ILE A 108 10.32 34.85 4.09
CA ILE A 108 9.49 34.53 5.25
C ILE A 108 8.71 35.81 5.59
N ASN A 109 7.40 35.82 5.31
CA ASN A 109 6.53 37.00 5.46
C ASN A 109 7.04 38.22 4.67
N ASN A 110 7.39 39.31 5.37
CA ASN A 110 7.95 40.54 4.82
C ASN A 110 9.48 40.58 4.86
N THR A 111 10.13 39.52 5.34
CA THR A 111 11.59 39.43 5.39
C THR A 111 12.11 38.49 4.31
N ILE A 112 13.08 38.95 3.53
CA ILE A 112 13.75 38.16 2.50
C ILE A 112 15.20 37.91 2.96
N SER A 113 15.47 36.66 3.34
CA SER A 113 16.82 36.22 3.68
C SER A 113 17.64 35.92 2.42
N ILE A 114 18.89 36.37 2.39
CA ILE A 114 19.81 36.24 1.26
C ILE A 114 21.05 35.45 1.72
N THR A 115 21.47 34.50 0.91
CA THR A 115 22.67 33.69 1.18
C THR A 115 23.42 33.43 -0.12
N VAL A 116 24.75 33.41 -0.08
CA VAL A 116 25.56 33.03 -1.25
C VAL A 116 25.34 31.54 -1.55
N LYS A 117 25.04 31.19 -2.81
CA LYS A 117 24.92 29.79 -3.23
C LYS A 117 26.25 29.07 -2.96
N PRO A 118 26.23 27.91 -2.28
CA PRO A 118 27.46 27.14 -2.07
C PRO A 118 28.04 26.76 -3.43
N LYS A 119 29.33 27.02 -3.64
CA LYS A 119 30.06 26.52 -4.81
C LYS A 119 30.15 25.00 -4.70
N VAL A 120 29.24 24.29 -5.35
CA VAL A 120 29.33 22.84 -5.48
C VAL A 120 30.39 22.56 -6.53
N PHE A 121 31.57 22.11 -6.11
CA PHE A 121 32.57 21.58 -7.04
C PHE A 121 32.01 20.29 -7.65
N LYS A 122 31.40 20.39 -8.83
CA LYS A 122 31.09 19.21 -9.63
C LYS A 122 32.40 18.67 -10.18
N ARG A 123 32.97 17.67 -9.50
CA ARG A 123 34.01 16.83 -10.10
C ARG A 123 33.34 16.06 -11.23
N VAL A 124 33.53 16.49 -12.47
CA VAL A 124 33.15 15.70 -13.66
C VAL A 124 34.19 14.58 -13.72
N VAL A 125 33.86 13.45 -13.10
CA VAL A 125 34.51 12.19 -13.46
C VAL A 125 33.83 11.77 -14.75
N GLU A 126 34.56 11.84 -15.86
CA GLU A 126 34.14 11.23 -17.12
C GLU A 126 34.08 9.72 -16.86
N VAL A 127 32.87 9.20 -16.68
CA VAL A 127 32.62 7.78 -16.56
C VAL A 127 32.27 7.32 -17.96
N GLU A 128 33.19 6.63 -18.62
CA GLU A 128 32.89 5.96 -19.89
C GLU A 128 31.91 4.81 -19.61
N PHE A 129 30.76 4.86 -20.26
CA PHE A 129 29.78 3.77 -20.26
C PHE A 129 30.06 2.88 -21.47
N LEU A 130 30.04 1.58 -21.23
CA LEU A 130 30.18 0.53 -22.22
C LEU A 130 28.81 -0.09 -22.50
N THR A 131 28.39 -0.10 -23.76
CA THR A 131 27.20 -0.85 -24.19
C THR A 131 27.54 -2.32 -24.27
N VAL A 132 26.91 -3.12 -23.42
CA VAL A 132 27.05 -4.58 -23.37
C VAL A 132 25.82 -5.22 -23.99
N ASN A 133 26.04 -6.12 -24.94
CA ASN A 133 25.01 -6.98 -25.49
C ASN A 133 25.20 -8.40 -24.95
N GLY A 134 24.13 -9.13 -24.68
CA GLY A 134 24.28 -10.49 -24.24
C GLY A 134 23.03 -11.34 -24.37
N THR A 135 23.21 -12.63 -24.10
CA THR A 135 22.14 -13.63 -24.19
C THR A 135 22.07 -14.42 -22.91
N VAL A 136 20.87 -14.65 -22.39
CA VAL A 136 20.62 -15.47 -21.21
C VAL A 136 19.91 -16.76 -21.61
N THR A 137 20.49 -17.91 -21.23
CA THR A 137 19.98 -19.25 -21.57
C THR A 137 19.97 -20.15 -20.33
N ASP A 138 19.20 -21.24 -20.38
CA ASP A 138 19.24 -22.32 -19.38
C ASP A 138 20.36 -23.35 -19.68
N GLN A 139 20.49 -24.36 -18.82
CA GLN A 139 21.45 -25.47 -19.02
C GLN A 139 21.18 -26.31 -20.28
N GLY A 140 19.94 -26.33 -20.77
CA GLY A 140 19.53 -26.98 -22.01
C GLY A 140 19.81 -26.14 -23.28
N GLY A 141 20.27 -24.89 -23.12
CA GLY A 141 20.50 -23.95 -24.21
C GLY A 141 19.22 -23.24 -24.69
N VAL A 142 18.12 -23.32 -23.94
CA VAL A 142 16.87 -22.62 -24.24
C VAL A 142 17.00 -21.15 -23.81
N PRO A 143 16.64 -20.18 -24.66
CA PRO A 143 16.62 -18.77 -24.28
C PRO A 143 15.65 -18.47 -23.14
N LEU A 144 16.08 -17.67 -22.17
CA LEU A 144 15.27 -17.26 -21.03
C LEU A 144 14.66 -15.89 -21.26
N VAL A 145 13.36 -15.86 -21.51
CA VAL A 145 12.57 -14.64 -21.74
C VAL A 145 12.20 -13.99 -20.42
N GLY A 146 12.47 -12.69 -20.27
CA GLY A 146 12.14 -11.95 -19.04
C GLY A 146 13.09 -12.17 -17.86
N ALA A 147 14.30 -12.70 -18.10
CA ALA A 147 15.38 -12.69 -17.12
C ALA A 147 15.81 -11.25 -16.80
N THR A 148 16.06 -10.97 -15.53
CA THR A 148 16.48 -9.65 -15.06
C THR A 148 18.01 -9.57 -15.06
N VAL A 149 18.57 -8.55 -15.70
CA VAL A 149 20.01 -8.25 -15.75
C VAL A 149 20.24 -6.90 -15.09
N LEU A 150 20.98 -6.87 -13.98
CA LEU A 150 21.19 -5.68 -13.16
C LEU A 150 22.69 -5.39 -12.99
N GLU A 151 23.11 -4.14 -13.13
CA GLU A 151 24.45 -3.70 -12.72
C GLU A 151 24.54 -3.69 -11.18
N LYS A 152 25.33 -4.61 -10.64
CA LYS A 152 25.43 -4.87 -9.20
C LYS A 152 25.80 -3.61 -8.42
N GLY A 153 25.00 -3.33 -7.39
CA GLY A 153 25.16 -2.13 -6.54
C GLY A 153 24.51 -0.86 -7.10
N THR A 154 23.78 -0.96 -8.22
CA THR A 154 23.02 0.15 -8.80
C THR A 154 21.55 -0.23 -9.05
N LEU A 155 20.76 0.71 -9.55
CA LEU A 155 19.39 0.47 -10.04
C LEU A 155 19.32 0.33 -11.57
N ASN A 156 20.48 0.26 -12.24
CA ASN A 156 20.57 0.19 -13.69
C ASN A 156 20.41 -1.28 -14.12
N GLY A 157 19.28 -1.61 -14.74
CA GLY A 157 18.97 -2.98 -15.13
C GLY A 157 17.95 -3.04 -16.26
N VAL A 158 17.97 -4.18 -16.96
CA VAL A 158 17.13 -4.47 -18.12
C VAL A 158 16.59 -5.90 -18.01
N THR A 159 15.62 -6.22 -18.85
CA THR A 159 15.03 -7.57 -18.95
C THR A 159 15.26 -8.15 -20.33
N THR A 160 15.48 -9.45 -20.42
CA THR A 160 15.71 -10.13 -21.71
C THR A 160 14.46 -10.19 -22.59
N ASP A 161 14.66 -10.19 -23.90
CA ASP A 161 13.61 -10.32 -24.91
C ASP A 161 13.17 -11.79 -25.16
N PHE A 162 12.33 -12.01 -26.18
CA PHE A 162 11.81 -13.33 -26.55
C PHE A 162 12.87 -14.33 -27.00
N ASP A 163 14.01 -13.85 -27.48
CA ASP A 163 15.15 -14.65 -27.91
C ASP A 163 16.23 -14.70 -26.82
N GLY A 164 15.93 -14.22 -25.60
CA GLY A 164 16.83 -14.20 -24.46
C GLY A 164 17.92 -13.13 -24.53
N ASN A 165 17.85 -12.19 -25.48
CA ASN A 165 18.86 -11.14 -25.64
C ASN A 165 18.60 -9.95 -24.72
N PHE A 166 19.67 -9.24 -24.34
CA PHE A 166 19.60 -7.97 -23.64
C PHE A 166 20.70 -7.02 -24.10
N THR A 167 20.45 -5.72 -23.91
CA THR A 167 21.44 -4.65 -24.11
C THR A 167 21.39 -3.72 -22.90
N ILE A 168 22.55 -3.43 -22.29
CA ILE A 168 22.66 -2.56 -21.12
C ILE A 168 23.92 -1.70 -21.19
N ASP A 169 23.80 -0.42 -20.84
CA ASP A 169 24.94 0.51 -20.73
C ASP A 169 25.44 0.54 -19.29
N VAL A 170 26.69 0.14 -19.06
CA VAL A 170 27.27 -0.03 -17.72
C VAL A 170 28.71 0.46 -17.68
N LYS A 171 29.30 0.61 -16.49
CA LYS A 171 30.73 0.95 -16.39
C LYS A 171 31.60 -0.21 -16.88
N SER A 172 32.81 0.12 -17.37
CA SER A 172 33.74 -0.88 -17.91
C SER A 172 34.13 -2.00 -16.94
N ASP A 173 34.09 -1.73 -15.63
CA ASP A 173 34.40 -2.64 -14.53
C ASP A 173 33.17 -3.19 -13.80
N ALA A 174 31.97 -2.98 -14.36
CA ALA A 174 30.72 -3.42 -13.74
C ALA A 174 30.61 -4.95 -13.66
N VAL A 175 29.90 -5.41 -12.63
CA VAL A 175 29.47 -6.80 -12.47
C VAL A 175 27.98 -6.84 -12.75
N LEU A 176 27.56 -7.71 -13.66
CA LEU A 176 26.16 -7.95 -13.94
C LEU A 176 25.64 -9.08 -13.05
N GLU A 177 24.52 -8.83 -12.38
CA GLU A 177 23.75 -9.81 -11.64
C GLU A 177 22.56 -10.23 -12.52
N VAL A 178 22.53 -11.50 -12.92
CA VAL A 178 21.47 -12.07 -13.75
C VAL A 178 20.62 -13.00 -12.91
N SER A 179 19.32 -12.74 -12.86
CA SER A 179 18.36 -13.52 -12.09
C SER A 179 17.12 -13.87 -12.90
N TYR A 180 16.60 -15.06 -12.68
CA TYR A 180 15.36 -15.53 -13.27
C TYR A 180 14.66 -16.49 -12.30
N LEU A 181 13.33 -16.51 -12.32
CA LEU A 181 12.55 -17.27 -11.35
C LEU A 181 12.81 -18.79 -11.52
N GLY A 182 13.23 -19.46 -10.45
CA GLY A 182 13.59 -20.88 -10.47
C GLY A 182 15.03 -21.16 -10.89
N PHE A 183 15.88 -20.13 -10.97
CA PHE A 183 17.30 -20.25 -11.32
C PHE A 183 18.15 -19.55 -10.27
N THR A 184 19.39 -20.04 -10.09
CA THR A 184 20.33 -19.44 -9.16
C THR A 184 20.87 -18.15 -9.78
N THR A 185 20.83 -17.06 -9.01
CA THR A 185 21.37 -15.77 -9.45
C THR A 185 22.87 -15.92 -9.77
N GLN A 186 23.25 -15.50 -10.98
CA GLN A 186 24.62 -15.58 -11.49
C GLN A 186 25.22 -14.18 -11.54
N GLU A 187 26.42 -14.04 -10.97
CA GLU A 187 27.22 -12.81 -11.11
C GLU A 187 28.27 -12.98 -12.21
N VAL A 188 28.32 -12.01 -13.13
CA VAL A 188 29.22 -12.00 -14.27
C VAL A 188 29.98 -10.68 -14.29
N ALA A 189 31.27 -10.73 -13.97
CA ALA A 189 32.15 -9.56 -14.08
C ALA A 189 32.46 -9.29 -15.56
N LEU A 190 32.19 -8.07 -16.03
CA LEU A 190 32.35 -7.75 -17.45
C LEU A 190 33.81 -7.67 -17.89
N GLN A 191 34.70 -7.18 -17.02
CA GLN A 191 36.13 -7.05 -17.31
C GLN A 191 36.42 -6.38 -18.69
N GLY A 192 35.59 -5.42 -19.10
CA GLY A 192 35.69 -4.74 -20.40
C GLY A 192 35.10 -5.49 -21.62
N GLN A 193 34.41 -6.62 -21.43
CA GLN A 193 33.71 -7.32 -22.50
C GLN A 193 32.41 -6.61 -22.89
N THR A 194 32.19 -6.47 -24.20
CA THR A 194 30.97 -5.87 -24.79
C THR A 194 29.93 -6.92 -25.21
N THR A 195 30.29 -8.21 -25.16
CA THR A 195 29.40 -9.31 -25.52
C THR A 195 29.55 -10.44 -24.51
N ILE A 196 28.45 -10.83 -23.88
CA ILE A 196 28.46 -11.91 -22.89
C ILE A 196 27.33 -12.92 -23.13
N ALA A 197 27.61 -14.19 -22.89
CA ALA A 197 26.61 -15.25 -22.84
C ALA A 197 26.52 -15.75 -21.40
N VAL A 198 25.33 -15.71 -20.81
CA VAL A 198 25.09 -16.12 -19.43
C VAL A 198 24.20 -17.36 -19.46
N GLN A 199 24.72 -18.45 -18.92
CA GLN A 199 23.93 -19.66 -18.71
C GLN A 199 23.52 -19.71 -17.24
N LEU A 200 22.21 -19.68 -16.98
CA LEU A 200 21.68 -19.83 -15.64
C LEU A 200 21.52 -21.31 -15.30
N VAL A 201 21.85 -21.63 -14.06
CA VAL A 201 21.68 -22.95 -13.49
C VAL A 201 20.31 -23.01 -12.81
N GLU A 202 19.52 -24.03 -13.15
CA GLU A 202 18.24 -24.27 -12.48
C GLU A 202 18.48 -24.43 -10.98
N ASP A 203 17.76 -23.65 -10.20
CA ASP A 203 17.75 -23.78 -8.75
C ASP A 203 16.56 -24.65 -8.39
N ALA A 204 16.81 -25.93 -8.15
CA ALA A 204 15.79 -26.86 -7.67
C ALA A 204 15.33 -26.55 -6.23
N THR A 205 15.82 -25.47 -5.61
CA THR A 205 15.21 -24.94 -4.38
C THR A 205 13.89 -24.24 -4.71
N GLN A 206 12.81 -24.99 -4.46
CA GLN A 206 11.47 -24.47 -4.20
C GLN A 206 11.57 -23.14 -3.44
N LEU A 207 10.91 -22.07 -3.92
CA LEU A 207 10.86 -20.75 -3.26
C LEU A 207 10.89 -20.91 -1.74
N ASP A 208 11.96 -20.44 -1.09
CA ASP A 208 12.05 -20.38 0.36
C ASP A 208 10.97 -19.44 0.87
N ASP A 209 9.81 -19.99 1.21
CA ASP A 209 8.77 -19.28 1.94
C ASP A 209 9.36 -18.84 3.28
N VAL A 210 9.60 -17.54 3.42
CA VAL A 210 9.98 -16.93 4.69
C VAL A 210 8.73 -16.85 5.56
N VAL A 211 8.78 -17.47 6.74
CA VAL A 211 7.70 -17.41 7.73
C VAL A 211 8.15 -16.49 8.86
N VAL A 212 7.23 -15.64 9.34
CA VAL A 212 7.49 -14.79 10.50
C VAL A 212 7.07 -15.55 11.76
N VAL A 213 8.03 -15.79 12.66
CA VAL A 213 7.76 -16.41 13.96
C VAL A 213 8.31 -15.52 15.07
N GLY A 214 7.42 -14.97 15.89
CA GLY A 214 7.70 -14.31 17.17
C GLY A 214 8.59 -13.07 17.11
N TYR A 215 9.89 -13.29 16.91
CA TYR A 215 10.94 -12.27 17.02
C TYR A 215 11.93 -12.28 15.83
N GLY A 216 11.64 -13.00 14.73
CA GLY A 216 12.48 -12.99 13.52
C GLY A 216 11.86 -13.69 12.31
N THR A 217 12.47 -13.46 11.13
CA THR A 217 12.17 -14.20 9.89
C THR A 217 12.99 -15.49 9.87
N GLN A 218 12.36 -16.67 9.81
CA GLN A 218 13.05 -17.95 9.65
C GLN A 218 12.60 -18.63 8.36
N LYS A 219 13.52 -19.32 7.69
CA LYS A 219 13.19 -20.11 6.51
C LYS A 219 12.29 -21.27 6.92
N ARG A 220 11.29 -21.58 6.10
CA ARG A 220 10.38 -22.72 6.30
C ARG A 220 11.13 -24.05 6.47
N SER A 221 12.30 -24.20 5.85
CA SER A 221 13.19 -25.37 5.97
C SER A 221 13.70 -25.60 7.39
N ASP A 222 13.85 -24.54 8.18
CA ASP A 222 14.51 -24.59 9.49
C ASP A 222 13.50 -24.81 10.62
N VAL A 223 12.20 -24.75 10.31
CA VAL A 223 11.13 -25.02 11.26
C VAL A 223 10.62 -26.45 11.08
N THR A 224 10.94 -27.30 12.05
CA THR A 224 10.54 -28.71 12.08
C THR A 224 9.04 -28.96 12.34
N GLY A 225 8.24 -27.91 12.52
CA GLY A 225 6.80 -28.00 12.82
C GLY A 225 5.90 -27.76 11.60
N SER A 226 4.65 -28.25 11.65
CA SER A 226 3.66 -28.02 10.60
C SER A 226 3.16 -26.58 10.62
N ILE A 227 3.69 -25.79 9.70
CA ILE A 227 3.26 -24.42 9.42
C ILE A 227 2.53 -24.39 8.09
N ALA A 228 1.41 -23.70 8.04
CA ALA A 228 0.74 -23.36 6.80
C ALA A 228 0.72 -21.84 6.64
N SER A 229 1.32 -21.35 5.55
CA SER A 229 1.31 -19.93 5.19
C SER A 229 0.31 -19.68 4.08
N VAL A 230 -0.47 -18.60 4.20
CA VAL A 230 -1.33 -18.10 3.14
C VAL A 230 -0.95 -16.64 2.88
N LYS A 231 -0.43 -16.38 1.67
CA LYS A 231 -0.10 -15.03 1.19
C LYS A 231 -1.35 -14.33 0.65
N SER A 232 -1.30 -12.99 0.60
CA SER A 232 -2.42 -12.17 0.12
C SER A 232 -2.96 -12.53 -1.27
N GLU A 233 -2.11 -12.99 -2.17
CA GLU A 233 -2.48 -13.49 -3.51
C GLU A 233 -3.41 -14.71 -3.47
N ASN A 234 -3.29 -15.52 -2.42
CA ASN A 234 -4.00 -16.79 -2.24
C ASN A 234 -5.20 -16.68 -1.29
N PHE A 235 -5.44 -15.50 -0.70
CA PHE A 235 -6.61 -15.25 0.12
C PHE A 235 -7.92 -15.45 -0.65
N ASN A 236 -8.98 -15.73 0.08
CA ASN A 236 -10.32 -15.77 -0.48
C ASN A 236 -10.67 -14.40 -1.08
N LYS A 237 -11.00 -14.39 -2.37
CA LYS A 237 -11.41 -13.19 -3.10
C LYS A 237 -12.91 -12.94 -2.87
N GLY A 238 -13.29 -11.69 -2.66
CA GLY A 238 -14.67 -11.29 -2.43
C GLY A 238 -14.80 -10.28 -1.30
N VAL A 239 -16.03 -10.00 -0.88
CA VAL A 239 -16.27 -9.15 0.30
C VAL A 239 -16.03 -9.98 1.55
N VAL A 240 -14.83 -9.83 2.08
CA VAL A 240 -14.38 -10.45 3.31
C VAL A 240 -14.62 -9.48 4.45
N ALA A 241 -15.61 -9.77 5.29
CA ALA A 241 -15.99 -8.92 6.42
C ALA A 241 -15.05 -9.11 7.61
N ASN A 242 -14.40 -10.27 7.72
CA ASN A 242 -13.52 -10.62 8.84
C ASN A 242 -12.23 -11.29 8.35
N PRO A 243 -11.05 -10.94 8.90
CA PRO A 243 -9.78 -11.55 8.49
C PRO A 243 -9.75 -13.07 8.56
N GLY A 244 -10.45 -13.70 9.51
CA GLY A 244 -10.52 -15.16 9.58
C GLY A 244 -11.08 -15.82 8.32
N GLN A 245 -11.98 -15.16 7.57
CA GLN A 245 -12.50 -15.69 6.31
C GLN A 245 -11.43 -15.82 5.22
N LEU A 246 -10.34 -15.04 5.29
CA LEU A 246 -9.25 -15.12 4.32
C LEU A 246 -8.56 -16.49 4.34
N LEU A 247 -8.56 -17.16 5.50
CA LEU A 247 -7.96 -18.49 5.71
C LEU A 247 -8.94 -19.65 5.49
N GLN A 248 -10.25 -19.36 5.37
CA GLN A 248 -11.29 -20.38 5.32
C GLN A 248 -11.10 -21.29 4.09
N GLY A 249 -10.93 -22.59 4.34
CA GLY A 249 -10.69 -23.59 3.27
C GLY A 249 -9.32 -23.49 2.59
N LYS A 250 -8.43 -22.60 3.04
CA LYS A 250 -7.07 -22.44 2.50
C LYS A 250 -6.03 -23.24 3.27
N VAL A 251 -6.30 -23.53 4.54
CA VAL A 251 -5.38 -24.26 5.42
C VAL A 251 -5.98 -25.59 5.85
N ALA A 252 -5.29 -26.68 5.53
CA ALA A 252 -5.66 -28.01 6.00
C ALA A 252 -5.56 -28.11 7.54
N GLY A 253 -6.63 -28.61 8.15
CA GLY A 253 -6.74 -28.78 9.61
C GLY A 253 -7.16 -27.52 10.35
N VAL A 254 -7.57 -26.45 9.65
CA VAL A 254 -8.16 -25.25 10.26
C VAL A 254 -9.64 -25.21 9.91
N ASN A 255 -10.49 -25.19 10.93
CA ASN A 255 -11.92 -25.06 10.78
C ASN A 255 -12.34 -23.66 11.22
N ILE A 256 -13.06 -22.94 10.35
CA ILE A 256 -13.53 -21.58 10.59
C ILE A 256 -15.03 -21.57 10.39
N THR A 257 -15.75 -21.41 11.50
CA THR A 257 -17.21 -21.30 11.53
C THR A 257 -17.62 -19.90 11.96
N SER A 258 -18.40 -19.23 11.13
CA SER A 258 -19.06 -17.98 11.51
C SER A 258 -20.23 -18.30 12.44
N VAL A 259 -20.36 -17.56 13.55
CA VAL A 259 -21.46 -17.75 14.51
C VAL A 259 -22.72 -17.02 14.05
N SER A 260 -22.57 -15.93 13.28
CA SER A 260 -23.67 -15.22 12.63
C SER A 260 -23.23 -14.63 11.28
N GLY A 261 -24.20 -14.13 10.50
CA GLY A 261 -23.97 -13.43 9.23
C GLY A 261 -23.81 -11.91 9.37
N GLU A 262 -23.73 -11.41 10.60
CA GLU A 262 -23.53 -9.97 10.87
C GLU A 262 -22.08 -9.57 10.50
N PRO A 263 -21.87 -8.46 9.77
CA PRO A 263 -20.52 -7.93 9.56
C PRO A 263 -19.82 -7.66 10.89
N GLY A 264 -18.58 -8.12 11.06
CA GLY A 264 -17.89 -8.04 12.34
C GLY A 264 -18.36 -9.06 13.39
N ALA A 265 -19.19 -10.04 13.03
CA ALA A 265 -19.50 -11.14 13.93
C ALA A 265 -18.26 -11.94 14.33
N SER A 266 -18.29 -12.50 15.54
CA SER A 266 -17.24 -13.41 16.00
C SER A 266 -17.18 -14.68 15.17
N GLN A 267 -15.95 -15.13 14.89
CA GLN A 267 -15.68 -16.36 14.17
C GLN A 267 -15.00 -17.33 15.11
N ASN A 268 -15.55 -18.55 15.17
CA ASN A 268 -14.90 -19.62 15.89
C ASN A 268 -13.88 -20.29 14.96
N ILE A 269 -12.61 -20.16 15.32
CA ILE A 269 -11.47 -20.74 14.60
C ILE A 269 -10.90 -21.86 15.46
N VAL A 270 -10.75 -23.05 14.88
CA VAL A 270 -10.23 -24.23 15.57
C VAL A 270 -9.13 -24.87 14.71
N ILE A 271 -7.97 -25.10 15.31
CA ILE A 271 -6.82 -25.74 14.65
C ILE A 271 -6.67 -27.17 15.17
N ARG A 272 -6.70 -28.16 14.28
CA ARG A 272 -6.57 -29.61 14.56
C ARG A 272 -7.58 -30.21 15.55
N GLY A 273 -8.66 -29.48 15.85
CA GLY A 273 -9.77 -29.96 16.69
C GLY A 273 -9.77 -29.35 18.09
N ILE A 274 -10.66 -29.88 18.94
CA ILE A 274 -10.91 -29.36 20.29
C ILE A 274 -9.84 -29.93 21.24
N GLY A 275 -8.87 -29.09 21.63
CA GLY A 275 -7.76 -29.48 22.49
C GLY A 275 -8.08 -29.52 24.00
N SER A 276 -9.24 -29.00 24.43
CA SER A 276 -9.65 -28.97 25.83
C SER A 276 -11.16 -29.02 25.99
N PHE A 277 -11.62 -29.75 27.01
CA PHE A 277 -13.03 -29.79 27.41
C PHE A 277 -13.48 -28.55 28.19
N ARG A 278 -12.55 -27.75 28.74
CA ARG A 278 -12.86 -26.64 29.67
C ARG A 278 -12.15 -25.30 29.37
N SER A 279 -11.04 -25.30 28.64
CA SER A 279 -10.14 -24.12 28.53
C SER A 279 -10.31 -23.30 27.24
N GLY A 280 -11.42 -23.46 26.51
CA GLY A 280 -11.62 -22.80 25.22
C GLY A 280 -10.77 -23.41 24.10
N THR A 281 -11.20 -23.19 22.86
CA THR A 281 -10.63 -23.82 21.65
C THR A 281 -10.05 -22.83 20.66
N SER A 282 -10.10 -21.54 20.98
CA SER A 282 -9.57 -20.49 20.13
C SER A 282 -8.03 -20.53 20.10
N PRO A 283 -7.41 -20.34 18.94
CA PRO A 283 -5.98 -20.17 18.83
C PRO A 283 -5.53 -18.83 19.38
N LEU A 284 -4.23 -18.70 19.62
CA LEU A 284 -3.61 -17.41 19.92
C LEU A 284 -3.44 -16.60 18.64
N PHE A 285 -3.77 -15.30 18.67
CA PHE A 285 -3.52 -14.39 17.55
C PHE A 285 -2.29 -13.53 17.83
N VAL A 286 -1.43 -13.41 16.83
CA VAL A 286 -0.22 -12.57 16.88
C VAL A 286 -0.21 -11.67 15.67
N ILE A 287 -0.10 -10.37 15.86
CA ILE A 287 -0.07 -9.39 14.76
C ILE A 287 1.25 -8.66 14.82
N ASP A 288 2.05 -8.76 13.76
CA ASP A 288 3.37 -8.13 13.67
C ASP A 288 4.27 -8.39 14.89
N GLY A 289 4.15 -9.57 15.49
CA GLY A 289 4.90 -9.98 16.69
C GLY A 289 4.22 -9.70 18.03
N PHE A 290 3.10 -8.97 18.06
CA PHE A 290 2.36 -8.67 19.28
C PHE A 290 1.21 -9.66 19.49
N VAL A 291 1.17 -10.26 20.68
CA VAL A 291 0.09 -11.17 21.08
C VAL A 291 -1.18 -10.37 21.38
N ILE A 292 -2.29 -10.80 20.78
CA ILE A 292 -3.61 -10.25 21.07
C ILE A 292 -4.36 -11.26 21.93
N ASP A 293 -4.64 -10.85 23.16
CA ASP A 293 -5.41 -11.66 24.10
C ASP A 293 -6.90 -11.27 24.05
N ASN A 294 -7.77 -12.27 24.00
CA ASN A 294 -9.22 -12.12 23.99
C ASN A 294 -9.83 -12.11 25.41
N THR A 295 -9.01 -12.22 26.46
CA THR A 295 -9.50 -12.54 27.82
C THR A 295 -10.07 -11.36 28.64
N SER A 296 -9.95 -10.08 28.25
CA SER A 296 -10.12 -8.98 29.22
C SER A 296 -11.15 -7.88 28.95
N THR A 297 -11.80 -7.78 27.79
CA THR A 297 -12.65 -6.59 27.48
C THR A 297 -14.15 -6.78 27.56
N GLY A 298 -14.66 -7.93 28.00
CA GLY A 298 -16.09 -8.10 28.32
C GLY A 298 -17.06 -8.00 27.13
N VAL A 299 -16.54 -7.88 25.90
CA VAL A 299 -17.30 -7.98 24.66
C VAL A 299 -16.74 -9.18 23.90
N ALA A 300 -17.62 -10.10 23.51
CA ALA A 300 -17.29 -11.29 22.71
C ALA A 300 -16.92 -10.95 21.26
N SER A 301 -16.28 -9.80 21.04
CA SER A 301 -15.89 -9.32 19.73
C SER A 301 -14.60 -10.01 19.30
N ASN A 302 -14.62 -10.47 18.06
CA ASN A 302 -13.49 -11.09 17.37
C ASN A 302 -12.24 -10.20 17.54
N PRO A 303 -11.11 -10.73 18.05
CA PRO A 303 -9.88 -9.95 18.17
C PRO A 303 -9.30 -9.59 16.81
N LEU A 304 -9.86 -10.06 15.70
CA LEU A 304 -9.41 -9.71 14.36
C LEU A 304 -10.20 -8.56 13.72
N ASN A 305 -11.30 -8.11 14.32
CA ASN A 305 -12.16 -7.07 13.72
C ASN A 305 -11.50 -5.69 13.64
N PHE A 306 -10.42 -5.45 14.38
CA PHE A 306 -9.72 -4.17 14.31
C PHE A 306 -8.74 -4.11 13.13
N ILE A 307 -8.46 -5.23 12.46
CA ILE A 307 -7.57 -5.26 11.30
C ILE A 307 -8.42 -5.28 10.04
N ASN A 308 -8.16 -4.35 9.13
CA ASN A 308 -8.72 -4.42 7.80
C ASN A 308 -8.08 -5.60 7.04
N PRO A 309 -8.88 -6.55 6.49
CA PRO A 309 -8.36 -7.65 5.68
C PRO A 309 -7.42 -7.22 4.54
N GLN A 310 -7.59 -6.01 4.00
CA GLN A 310 -6.74 -5.50 2.92
C GLN A 310 -5.34 -5.09 3.36
N ASP A 311 -5.13 -4.83 4.66
CA ASP A 311 -3.84 -4.44 5.21
C ASP A 311 -2.97 -5.66 5.52
N ILE A 312 -3.51 -6.87 5.37
CA ILE A 312 -2.80 -8.12 5.67
C ILE A 312 -1.97 -8.57 4.46
N GLU A 313 -0.68 -8.81 4.69
CA GLU A 313 0.26 -9.32 3.68
C GLU A 313 0.26 -10.86 3.65
N SER A 314 0.34 -11.48 4.83
CA SER A 314 0.32 -12.93 5.00
C SER A 314 -0.31 -13.34 6.33
N MET A 315 -0.81 -14.58 6.35
CA MET A 315 -1.24 -15.25 7.56
C MET A 315 -0.57 -16.62 7.68
N ASP A 316 0.15 -16.82 8.76
CA ASP A 316 0.88 -18.05 9.07
C ASP A 316 0.20 -18.78 10.22
N VAL A 317 -0.19 -20.03 9.98
CA VAL A 317 -0.86 -20.89 10.95
C VAL A 317 0.14 -21.92 11.48
N LEU A 318 0.50 -21.78 12.75
CA LEU A 318 1.37 -22.67 13.50
C LEU A 318 0.50 -23.76 14.14
N LYS A 319 0.55 -24.98 13.58
CA LYS A 319 -0.34 -26.09 13.98
C LYS A 319 0.28 -27.05 14.99
N ASP A 320 1.59 -26.98 15.19
CA ASP A 320 2.36 -27.89 16.05
C ASP A 320 2.94 -27.19 17.26
N ALA A 321 3.08 -27.95 18.35
CA ALA A 321 3.65 -27.47 19.60
C ALA A 321 5.10 -26.98 19.44
N SER A 322 5.90 -27.55 18.53
CA SER A 322 7.27 -27.09 18.28
C SER A 322 7.32 -25.70 17.64
N ALA A 323 6.44 -25.43 16.67
CA ALA A 323 6.33 -24.14 16.00
C ALA A 323 5.67 -23.08 16.88
N ALA A 324 4.77 -23.51 17.77
CA ALA A 324 4.01 -22.67 18.68
C ALA A 324 4.72 -22.44 20.04
N ALA A 325 5.77 -23.22 20.37
CA ALA A 325 6.47 -23.20 21.65
C ALA A 325 7.00 -21.82 22.07
N ILE A 326 7.34 -20.97 21.10
CA ILE A 326 7.81 -19.60 21.32
C ILE A 326 6.76 -18.77 22.09
N TYR A 327 5.48 -19.07 21.90
CA TYR A 327 4.36 -18.36 22.51
C TYR A 327 3.84 -19.00 23.81
N GLY A 328 4.49 -20.07 24.29
CA GLY A 328 4.22 -20.67 25.60
C GLY A 328 2.86 -21.35 25.72
N ALA A 329 2.29 -21.34 26.93
CA ALA A 329 1.09 -22.12 27.28
C ALA A 329 -0.18 -21.68 26.52
N LEU A 330 -0.25 -20.41 26.07
CA LEU A 330 -1.38 -19.88 25.30
C LEU A 330 -1.43 -20.44 23.86
N ALA A 331 -0.33 -21.05 23.41
CA ALA A 331 -0.15 -21.60 22.08
C ALA A 331 -0.69 -23.04 21.92
N ALA A 332 -1.28 -23.61 22.99
CA ALA A 332 -1.71 -25.01 23.03
C ALA A 332 -2.77 -25.38 21.97
N ASN A 333 -3.62 -24.42 21.59
CA ASN A 333 -4.62 -24.57 20.54
C ASN A 333 -4.12 -24.10 19.15
N GLY A 334 -2.80 -23.92 19.00
CA GLY A 334 -2.17 -23.34 17.82
C GLY A 334 -2.12 -21.81 17.84
N VAL A 335 -1.37 -21.25 16.89
CA VAL A 335 -1.11 -19.80 16.80
C VAL A 335 -1.34 -19.35 15.36
N ILE A 336 -2.01 -18.22 15.19
CA ILE A 336 -2.19 -17.53 13.90
C ILE A 336 -1.38 -16.25 13.96
N VAL A 337 -0.32 -16.18 13.15
CA VAL A 337 0.51 -15.00 12.99
C VAL A 337 0.04 -14.24 11.76
N ILE A 338 -0.21 -12.96 11.93
CA ILE A 338 -0.68 -12.03 10.89
C ILE A 338 0.43 -11.02 10.67
N THR A 339 0.88 -10.91 9.43
CA THR A 339 1.85 -9.89 9.02
C THR A 339 1.11 -8.82 8.22
N THR A 340 1.24 -7.55 8.63
CA THR A 340 0.64 -6.43 7.90
C THR A 340 1.58 -5.91 6.80
N LYS A 341 0.99 -5.34 5.76
CA LYS A 341 1.72 -4.75 4.64
C LYS A 341 2.54 -3.56 5.12
N LYS A 342 3.83 -3.55 4.78
CA LYS A 342 4.75 -2.44 5.07
C LYS A 342 5.11 -1.68 3.80
N GLY A 343 5.40 -0.39 3.93
CA GLY A 343 5.87 0.44 2.83
C GLY A 343 7.20 -0.08 2.26
N LYS A 344 7.28 -0.21 0.93
CA LYS A 344 8.49 -0.64 0.22
C LYS A 344 9.21 0.56 -0.39
N THR A 345 10.54 0.55 -0.36
CA THR A 345 11.36 1.57 -1.02
C THR A 345 11.22 1.42 -2.54
N GLY A 346 10.93 2.52 -3.25
CA GLY A 346 10.76 2.48 -4.70
C GLY A 346 9.71 3.48 -5.18
N LYS A 347 9.04 3.15 -6.29
CA LYS A 347 7.95 3.96 -6.83
C LYS A 347 6.74 3.86 -5.91
N THR A 348 6.08 4.99 -5.65
CA THR A 348 4.84 5.02 -4.88
C THR A 348 3.74 4.31 -5.66
N GLU A 349 3.23 3.20 -5.12
CA GLU A 349 2.06 2.50 -5.63
C GLU A 349 0.83 2.89 -4.80
N MET A 350 -0.23 3.34 -5.48
CA MET A 350 -1.50 3.67 -4.84
C MET A 350 -2.58 2.74 -5.41
N ASN A 351 -3.13 1.90 -4.52
CA ASN A 351 -4.22 1.00 -4.87
C ASN A 351 -5.50 1.47 -4.18
N VAL A 352 -6.53 1.75 -4.97
CA VAL A 352 -7.87 2.11 -4.48
C VAL A 352 -8.81 0.96 -4.81
N SER A 353 -9.43 0.39 -3.78
CA SER A 353 -10.42 -0.67 -3.90
C SER A 353 -11.78 -0.15 -3.47
N VAL A 354 -12.80 -0.36 -4.29
CA VAL A 354 -14.19 -0.05 -3.98
C VAL A 354 -15.00 -1.30 -4.26
N SER A 355 -15.72 -1.78 -3.25
CA SER A 355 -16.60 -2.94 -3.35
C SER A 355 -17.96 -2.62 -2.77
N THR A 356 -18.99 -3.26 -3.31
CA THR A 356 -20.35 -3.23 -2.76
C THR A 356 -20.85 -4.68 -2.74
N ALA A 357 -21.33 -5.14 -1.60
CA ALA A 357 -21.90 -6.47 -1.42
C ALA A 357 -23.37 -6.42 -1.02
N PHE A 358 -24.10 -7.44 -1.47
CA PHE A 358 -25.45 -7.77 -1.01
C PHE A 358 -25.41 -9.16 -0.41
N ALA A 359 -25.77 -9.28 0.88
CA ALA A 359 -25.80 -10.54 1.59
C ALA A 359 -27.25 -11.01 1.76
N THR A 360 -27.57 -12.21 1.27
CA THR A 360 -28.90 -12.84 1.41
C THR A 360 -28.76 -14.25 1.94
N LEU A 361 -29.82 -14.78 2.56
CA LEU A 361 -29.83 -16.13 3.06
C LEU A 361 -29.84 -17.13 1.90
N ALA A 362 -28.78 -17.94 1.79
CA ALA A 362 -28.58 -18.85 0.65
C ALA A 362 -29.63 -19.95 0.56
N ASN A 363 -30.03 -20.53 1.70
CA ASN A 363 -31.10 -21.53 1.79
C ASN A 363 -31.96 -21.23 3.02
N LYS A 364 -33.26 -21.05 2.81
CA LYS A 364 -34.25 -21.03 3.89
C LYS A 364 -34.58 -22.47 4.26
N ILE A 365 -34.91 -22.70 5.52
CA ILE A 365 -35.43 -23.99 5.96
C ILE A 365 -36.81 -24.13 5.32
N ASP A 366 -37.05 -25.25 4.63
CA ASP A 366 -38.37 -25.58 4.10
C ASP A 366 -39.30 -25.86 5.28
N VAL A 367 -40.11 -24.86 5.62
CA VAL A 367 -41.16 -24.94 6.64
C VAL A 367 -42.51 -24.85 5.95
N PHE A 368 -43.50 -25.53 6.50
CA PHE A 368 -44.87 -25.40 6.01
C PHE A 368 -45.32 -23.93 6.11
N SER A 369 -46.01 -23.47 5.07
CA SER A 369 -46.83 -22.26 5.21
C SER A 369 -47.90 -22.49 6.28
N ALA A 370 -48.45 -21.41 6.84
CA ALA A 370 -49.47 -21.52 7.87
C ALA A 370 -50.68 -22.36 7.43
N ASP A 371 -51.08 -22.26 6.16
CA ASP A 371 -52.19 -23.05 5.59
C ASP A 371 -51.82 -24.52 5.36
N GLU A 372 -50.56 -24.81 5.01
CA GLU A 372 -50.07 -26.18 4.94
C GLU A 372 -49.96 -26.80 6.34
N PHE A 373 -49.50 -26.05 7.33
CA PHE A 373 -49.41 -26.50 8.72
C PHE A 373 -50.80 -26.83 9.29
N ARG A 374 -51.79 -25.94 9.09
CA ARG A 374 -53.20 -26.17 9.47
C ARG A 374 -53.80 -27.43 8.86
N ARG A 375 -53.36 -27.80 7.66
CA ARG A 375 -53.86 -28.97 6.92
C ARG A 375 -53.14 -30.25 7.31
N GLN A 376 -51.82 -30.19 7.42
CA GLN A 376 -50.96 -31.36 7.66
C GLN A 376 -51.06 -31.85 9.11
N VAL A 377 -51.13 -30.94 10.10
CA VAL A 377 -51.17 -31.32 11.53
C VAL A 377 -52.39 -32.20 11.87
N PRO A 378 -53.63 -31.85 11.49
CA PRO A 378 -54.77 -32.74 11.67
C PRO A 378 -54.69 -34.02 10.82
N ALA A 379 -54.11 -33.94 9.61
CA ALA A 379 -53.99 -35.10 8.71
C ALA A 379 -53.08 -36.20 9.26
N VAL A 380 -52.09 -35.86 10.08
CA VAL A 380 -51.22 -36.81 10.78
C VAL A 380 -51.73 -37.17 12.19
N GLY A 381 -52.93 -36.74 12.56
CA GLY A 381 -53.57 -37.04 13.84
C GLY A 381 -53.14 -36.14 15.01
N GLY A 382 -52.50 -35.00 14.74
CA GLY A 382 -52.10 -34.02 15.76
C GLY A 382 -53.22 -33.04 16.13
N THR A 383 -53.19 -32.55 17.37
CA THR A 383 -54.09 -31.47 17.83
C THR A 383 -53.54 -30.11 17.38
N LEU A 384 -54.27 -29.42 16.50
CA LEU A 384 -53.88 -28.11 15.99
C LEU A 384 -54.11 -27.01 17.04
N VAL A 385 -53.04 -26.30 17.39
CA VAL A 385 -53.10 -25.05 18.19
C VAL A 385 -52.46 -23.95 17.36
N ASP A 386 -53.30 -23.22 16.62
CA ASP A 386 -52.85 -22.29 15.56
C ASP A 386 -52.62 -20.86 16.05
N GLY A 387 -53.41 -20.35 17.00
CA GLY A 387 -53.29 -18.97 17.48
C GLY A 387 -53.57 -17.88 16.43
N GLY A 388 -53.81 -18.24 15.15
CA GLY A 388 -54.28 -17.37 14.06
C GLY A 388 -53.20 -16.54 13.36
N ALA A 389 -51.93 -16.71 13.69
CA ALA A 389 -50.84 -15.95 13.07
C ALA A 389 -50.35 -16.59 11.76
N ASN A 390 -49.87 -15.76 10.82
CA ASN A 390 -49.32 -16.19 9.52
C ASN A 390 -47.90 -15.63 9.28
N THR A 391 -47.15 -15.40 10.35
CA THR A 391 -45.82 -14.77 10.28
C THR A 391 -44.78 -15.75 9.76
N ASN A 392 -44.04 -15.37 8.71
CA ASN A 392 -42.82 -16.07 8.34
C ASN A 392 -41.66 -15.58 9.20
N TRP A 393 -41.35 -16.32 10.26
CA TRP A 393 -40.27 -15.96 11.18
C TRP A 393 -38.89 -15.91 10.52
N GLN A 394 -38.66 -16.65 9.43
CA GLN A 394 -37.38 -16.56 8.72
C GLN A 394 -37.21 -15.22 7.99
N ASP A 395 -38.30 -14.61 7.53
CA ASP A 395 -38.25 -13.28 6.91
C ASP A 395 -38.17 -12.18 7.97
N GLU A 396 -38.81 -12.34 9.13
CA GLU A 396 -38.77 -11.34 10.20
C GLU A 396 -37.41 -11.30 10.92
N LEU A 397 -36.74 -12.45 11.03
CA LEU A 397 -35.43 -12.55 11.69
C LEU A 397 -34.25 -12.22 10.77
N THR A 398 -34.47 -12.11 9.45
CA THR A 398 -33.38 -11.91 8.49
C THR A 398 -33.62 -10.69 7.60
N GLN A 399 -32.55 -9.99 7.26
CA GLN A 399 -32.59 -8.87 6.33
C GLN A 399 -31.46 -8.98 5.32
N THR A 400 -31.62 -8.34 4.16
CA THR A 400 -30.53 -8.25 3.17
C THR A 400 -29.48 -7.27 3.69
N GLY A 401 -28.27 -7.77 3.94
CA GLY A 401 -27.13 -6.94 4.33
C GLY A 401 -26.56 -6.18 3.13
N ILE A 402 -26.16 -4.93 3.32
CA ILE A 402 -25.45 -4.12 2.32
C ILE A 402 -24.18 -3.59 2.98
N SER A 403 -23.02 -3.77 2.32
CA SER A 403 -21.70 -3.34 2.83
C SER A 403 -20.76 -2.91 1.72
#